data_AF-A0A0R1M9Z8-F1
#
_entry.id   AF-A0A0R1M9Z8-F1
#
_cell.length_a   1.000
_cell.length_b   1.000
_cell.length_c   1.000
_cell.angle_alpha   90.00
_cell.angle_beta   90.00
_cell.angle_gamma   90.00
#
_symmetry.space_group_name_H-M   'P 1'
#
loop_
_entity.id
_entity.type
_entity.pdbx_description
1 polymer ?
#
loop_
_entity_poly.entity_id
_entity_poly.type
_entity_poly.pdbx_seq_one_letter_code
_entity_poly.pdbx_strand_id
1 'polypeptide(L)'
;MKHNYKKIIRCLNVFTRIILAFLGLAFIGSVFYVVDILSGNIKENLINDDSMFILQGHTVVADSAIRNFPRVQYALSFICGISLMFVGAYIALRAVQNILQNVLKGQVFNLKNAQNIKQIVWAQIWLVCSDPFLFWTNHLTETHLGRSSNTFQSSFIGDSITLLVIYVVYIAFKMAVDLKKENSLTI
;
A
#
# COMPACT_ATOMS: atom_id res chain seq x y z
N MET A 1 -4.26 -3.48 34.75
CA MET A 1 -4.12 -3.86 33.32
C MET A 1 -5.22 -3.33 32.39
N LYS A 2 -6.53 -3.38 32.73
CA LYS A 2 -7.63 -2.91 31.85
C LYS A 2 -7.59 -1.43 31.43
N HIS A 3 -6.85 -0.56 32.13
CA HIS A 3 -6.80 0.87 31.79
C HIS A 3 -5.73 1.22 30.72
N ASN A 4 -4.63 0.46 30.67
CA ASN A 4 -3.50 0.76 29.77
C ASN A 4 -3.81 0.38 28.31
N TYR A 5 -4.51 -0.73 28.06
CA TYR A 5 -4.83 -1.15 26.68
C TYR A 5 -5.74 -0.14 25.96
N LYS A 6 -6.70 0.47 26.67
CA LYS A 6 -7.59 1.48 26.08
C LYS A 6 -6.84 2.75 25.67
N LYS A 7 -5.82 3.16 26.42
CA LYS A 7 -4.95 4.30 26.07
C LYS A 7 -4.16 3.98 24.80
N ILE A 8 -3.58 2.78 24.70
CA ILE A 8 -2.85 2.33 23.51
C ILE A 8 -3.75 2.34 22.27
N ILE A 9 -4.95 1.77 22.36
CA ILE A 9 -5.88 1.72 21.21
C ILE A 9 -6.33 3.13 20.77
N ARG A 10 -6.54 4.05 21.71
CA ARG A 10 -6.83 5.46 21.38
C ARG A 10 -5.67 6.12 20.65
N CYS A 11 -4.45 5.90 21.12
CA CYS A 11 -3.23 6.39 20.47
C CYS A 11 -3.13 5.85 19.04
N LEU A 12 -3.30 4.54 18.85
CA LEU A 12 -3.30 3.90 17.54
C LEU A 12 -4.37 4.50 16.61
N ASN A 13 -5.58 4.73 17.10
CA ASN A 13 -6.66 5.32 16.30
C ASN A 13 -6.35 6.77 15.85
N VAL A 14 -5.70 7.57 16.70
CA VAL A 14 -5.21 8.91 16.31
C VAL A 14 -4.12 8.78 15.26
N PHE A 15 -3.17 7.87 15.47
CA PHE A 15 -2.08 7.63 14.52
C PHE A 15 -2.60 7.20 13.15
N THR A 16 -3.59 6.29 13.09
CA THR A 16 -4.23 5.87 11.82
C THR A 16 -4.88 7.04 11.08
N ARG A 17 -5.48 8.01 11.78
CA ARG A 17 -6.07 9.21 11.15
C ARG A 17 -5.00 10.12 10.56
N ILE A 18 -3.89 10.30 11.27
CA ILE A 18 -2.75 11.09 10.79
C ILE A 18 -2.18 10.43 9.53
N ILE A 19 -1.96 9.11 9.55
CA ILE A 19 -1.50 8.37 8.37
C ILE A 19 -2.46 8.53 7.21
N LEU A 20 -3.78 8.41 7.42
CA LEU A 20 -4.77 8.62 6.35
C LEU A 20 -4.69 10.02 5.72
N ALA A 21 -4.40 11.05 6.50
CA ALA A 21 -4.22 12.41 5.97
C ALA A 21 -2.94 12.51 5.12
N PHE A 22 -1.81 11.99 5.62
CA PHE A 22 -0.56 11.94 4.87
C PHE A 22 -0.66 11.08 3.61
N LEU A 23 -1.45 10.01 3.64
CA LEU A 23 -1.73 9.17 2.48
C LEU A 23 -2.37 10.00 1.34
N GLY A 24 -3.35 10.86 1.67
CA GLY A 24 -3.97 11.75 0.68
C GLY A 24 -2.97 12.75 0.07
N LEU A 25 -2.11 13.35 0.89
CA LEU A 25 -1.07 14.27 0.43
C LEU A 25 -0.03 13.57 -0.46
N ALA A 26 0.38 12.36 -0.09
CA ALA A 26 1.32 11.57 -0.86
C ALA A 26 0.76 11.21 -2.24
N PHE A 27 -0.53 10.86 -2.34
CA PHE A 27 -1.17 10.58 -3.62
C PHE A 27 -1.17 11.81 -4.55
N ILE A 28 -1.49 12.99 -4.01
CA ILE A 28 -1.43 14.24 -4.77
C ILE A 28 -0.01 14.51 -5.27
N GLY A 29 1.00 14.29 -4.42
CA GLY A 29 2.41 14.39 -4.81
C GLY A 29 2.76 13.46 -5.98
N SER A 30 2.31 12.21 -5.94
CA SER A 30 2.52 11.25 -7.03
C SER A 30 1.87 11.68 -8.34
N VAL A 31 0.72 12.37 -8.30
CA VAL A 31 0.09 12.93 -9.51
C VAL A 31 0.94 14.05 -10.09
N PHE A 32 1.41 15.00 -9.27
CA PHE A 32 2.29 16.08 -9.74
C PHE A 32 3.58 15.54 -10.37
N TYR A 33 4.18 14.52 -9.75
CA TYR A 33 5.35 13.83 -10.28
C TYR A 33 5.11 13.25 -11.69
N VAL A 34 3.95 12.62 -11.92
CA VAL A 34 3.58 12.10 -13.23
C VAL A 34 3.41 13.21 -14.26
N VAL A 35 2.77 14.34 -13.89
CA VAL A 35 2.61 15.49 -14.78
C VAL A 35 3.98 16.03 -15.21
N ASP A 36 4.93 16.09 -14.28
CA ASP A 36 6.25 16.64 -14.56
C ASP A 36 7.13 15.70 -15.43
N ILE A 37 6.98 14.39 -15.29
CA ILE A 37 7.61 13.44 -16.21
C ILE A 37 7.03 13.55 -17.62
N LEU A 38 5.71 13.73 -17.74
CA LEU A 38 5.04 13.92 -19.03
C LEU A 38 5.39 15.26 -19.69
N SER A 39 5.66 16.31 -18.90
CA SER A 39 6.11 17.62 -19.42
C SER A 39 7.54 17.58 -19.97
N GLY A 40 8.34 16.58 -19.60
CA GLY A 40 9.69 16.33 -20.10
C GLY A 40 10.82 16.52 -19.09
N ASN A 41 10.50 16.80 -17.83
CA ASN A 41 11.47 17.01 -16.75
C ASN A 41 11.97 15.69 -16.13
N ILE A 42 12.46 14.77 -16.97
CA ILE A 42 12.97 13.46 -16.53
C ILE A 42 14.22 13.61 -15.64
N LYS A 43 15.10 14.57 -15.97
CA LYS A 43 16.40 14.74 -15.28
C LYS A 43 16.22 15.09 -13.80
N GLU A 44 15.32 16.02 -13.49
CA GLU A 44 15.06 16.44 -12.11
C GLU A 44 14.37 15.33 -11.29
N ASN A 45 13.50 14.54 -11.91
CA ASN A 45 12.65 13.58 -11.20
C ASN A 45 13.21 12.16 -11.08
N LEU A 46 13.99 11.69 -12.04
CA LEU A 46 14.42 10.28 -12.11
C LEU A 46 15.93 10.08 -11.98
N ILE A 47 16.71 11.11 -12.34
CA ILE A 47 18.17 11.03 -12.40
C ILE A 47 18.80 11.70 -11.19
N ASN A 48 18.23 12.83 -10.76
CA ASN A 48 18.70 13.60 -9.61
C ASN A 48 17.95 13.26 -8.32
N ASP A 49 17.00 12.32 -8.36
CA ASP A 49 16.29 11.88 -7.16
C ASP A 49 17.19 10.99 -6.30
N ASP A 50 17.42 11.42 -5.05
CA ASP A 50 18.22 10.70 -4.06
C ASP A 50 17.63 9.34 -3.66
N SER A 51 16.33 9.12 -3.93
CA SER A 51 15.65 7.84 -3.71
C SER A 51 15.90 6.80 -4.81
N MET A 52 16.57 7.20 -5.90
CA MET A 52 16.94 6.34 -7.02
C MET A 52 18.41 5.92 -6.94
N PHE A 53 18.63 4.65 -6.60
CA PHE A 53 19.96 4.08 -6.58
C PHE A 53 20.54 3.93 -7.98
N ILE A 54 21.85 4.16 -8.06
CA ILE A 54 22.64 3.97 -9.26
C ILE A 54 23.09 2.50 -9.30
N LEU A 55 22.78 1.81 -10.40
CA LEU A 55 23.23 0.44 -10.61
C LEU A 55 24.75 0.40 -10.87
N GLN A 56 25.42 -0.62 -10.34
CA GLN A 56 26.86 -0.79 -10.44
C GLN A 56 27.31 -0.84 -11.92
N GLY A 57 28.27 0.01 -12.30
CA GLY A 57 28.73 0.16 -13.69
C GLY A 57 28.07 1.31 -14.47
N HIS A 58 27.03 1.95 -13.92
CA HIS A 58 26.50 3.21 -14.42
C HIS A 58 27.00 4.35 -13.52
N THR A 59 27.71 5.34 -14.06
CA THR A 59 28.09 6.56 -13.32
C THR A 59 27.42 7.80 -13.87
N VAL A 60 27.04 7.77 -15.15
CA VAL A 60 26.39 8.88 -15.85
C VAL A 60 25.31 8.32 -16.78
N VAL A 61 24.11 8.89 -16.73
CA VAL A 61 23.03 8.56 -17.66
C VAL A 61 23.28 9.31 -18.98
N ALA A 62 23.41 8.58 -20.08
CA ALA A 62 23.65 9.19 -21.39
C ALA A 62 22.44 10.03 -21.87
N ASP A 63 22.68 11.21 -22.45
CA ASP A 63 21.61 12.09 -22.96
C ASP A 63 20.75 11.44 -24.06
N SER A 64 21.30 10.46 -24.79
CA SER A 64 20.54 9.64 -25.75
C SER A 64 19.52 8.75 -25.04
N ALA A 65 19.87 8.16 -23.90
CA ALA A 65 18.99 7.30 -23.11
C ALA A 65 17.83 8.10 -22.49
N ILE A 66 18.11 9.34 -22.06
CA ILE A 66 17.10 10.27 -21.52
C ILE A 66 16.08 10.66 -22.60
N ARG A 67 16.56 11.02 -23.80
CA ARG A 67 15.68 11.42 -24.91
C ARG A 67 14.77 10.29 -25.40
N ASN A 68 15.29 9.06 -25.38
CA ASN A 68 14.58 7.88 -25.83
C ASN A 68 13.82 7.15 -24.71
N PHE A 69 13.80 7.69 -23.49
CA PHE A 69 13.09 7.07 -22.38
C PHE A 69 11.59 7.00 -22.69
N PRO A 70 10.94 5.84 -22.51
CA PRO A 70 9.52 5.66 -22.79
C PRO A 70 8.64 6.30 -21.71
N ARG A 71 8.66 7.64 -21.63
CA ARG A 71 7.98 8.47 -20.62
C ARG A 71 6.52 8.13 -20.42
N VAL A 72 5.78 7.97 -21.51
CA VAL A 72 4.33 7.69 -21.45
C VAL A 72 4.06 6.33 -20.84
N GLN A 73 4.85 5.32 -21.20
CA GLN A 73 4.71 3.97 -20.63
C GLN A 73 5.06 3.97 -19.14
N TYR A 74 6.16 4.64 -18.76
CA TYR A 74 6.53 4.81 -17.36
C TYR A 74 5.42 5.52 -16.58
N ALA A 75 4.95 6.67 -17.05
CA ALA A 75 3.93 7.49 -16.39
C ALA A 75 2.61 6.72 -16.19
N LEU A 76 2.14 6.02 -17.22
CA LEU A 76 0.90 5.23 -17.15
C LEU A 76 1.03 4.05 -16.18
N SER A 77 2.12 3.30 -16.25
CA SER A 77 2.34 2.20 -15.31
C SER A 77 2.49 2.72 -13.89
N PHE A 78 3.21 3.83 -13.68
CA PHE A 78 3.39 4.43 -12.37
C PHE A 78 2.08 4.90 -11.76
N ILE A 79 1.28 5.67 -12.51
CA ILE A 79 0.02 6.19 -11.99
C ILE A 79 -0.98 5.06 -11.71
N CYS A 80 -1.02 4.01 -12.54
CA CYS A 80 -1.85 2.84 -12.30
C CYS A 80 -1.41 2.11 -11.02
N GLY A 81 -0.13 1.75 -10.92
CA GLY A 81 0.43 1.05 -9.77
C GLY A 81 0.21 1.84 -8.47
N ILE A 82 0.59 3.12 -8.46
CA ILE A 82 0.44 3.95 -7.28
C ILE A 82 -1.02 4.12 -6.88
N SER A 83 -1.95 4.30 -7.84
CA SER A 83 -3.38 4.44 -7.55
C SER A 83 -3.96 3.18 -6.90
N LEU A 84 -3.61 2.00 -7.41
CA LEU A 84 -4.02 0.71 -6.82
C LEU A 84 -3.46 0.56 -5.40
N MET A 85 -2.19 0.92 -5.20
CA MET A 85 -1.54 0.89 -3.89
C MET A 85 -2.24 1.80 -2.88
N PHE A 86 -2.56 3.04 -3.30
CA PHE A 86 -3.26 4.01 -2.46
C PHE A 86 -4.68 3.58 -2.11
N VAL A 87 -5.43 3.02 -3.07
CA VAL A 87 -6.77 2.45 -2.82
C VAL A 87 -6.68 1.30 -1.81
N GLY A 88 -5.74 0.37 -1.97
CA GLY A 88 -5.49 -0.71 -1.03
C GLY A 88 -5.16 -0.20 0.38
N ALA A 89 -4.18 0.68 0.49
CA ALA A 89 -3.77 1.28 1.77
C ALA A 89 -4.93 2.01 2.47
N TYR A 90 -5.73 2.77 1.73
CA TYR A 90 -6.88 3.48 2.27
C TYR A 90 -7.94 2.52 2.83
N ILE A 91 -8.30 1.47 2.09
CA ILE A 91 -9.27 0.45 2.54
C ILE A 91 -8.76 -0.25 3.79
N ALA A 92 -7.49 -0.66 3.81
CA ALA A 92 -6.87 -1.33 4.95
C ALA A 92 -6.89 -0.46 6.22
N LEU A 93 -6.42 0.79 6.12
CA LEU A 93 -6.37 1.72 7.26
C LEU A 93 -7.76 2.02 7.80
N ARG A 94 -8.76 2.20 6.92
CA ARG A 94 -10.15 2.42 7.33
C ARG A 94 -10.74 1.21 8.05
N ALA A 95 -10.47 0.00 7.55
CA ALA A 95 -10.90 -1.23 8.19
C ALA A 95 -10.26 -1.43 9.57
N VAL A 96 -8.95 -1.20 9.70
CA VAL A 96 -8.22 -1.22 10.97
C VAL A 96 -8.83 -0.21 11.94
N GLN A 97 -9.10 1.02 11.48
CA GLN A 97 -9.70 2.06 12.30
C GLN A 97 -11.06 1.62 12.87
N ASN A 98 -11.92 1.03 12.05
CA ASN A 98 -13.22 0.52 12.47
C ASN A 98 -13.08 -0.61 13.50
N ILE A 99 -12.12 -1.52 13.31
CA ILE A 99 -11.82 -2.60 14.28
C ILE A 99 -11.40 -1.99 15.62
N LEU A 100 -10.44 -1.06 15.62
CA LEU A 100 -9.98 -0.39 16.84
C LEU A 100 -11.13 0.30 17.60
N GLN A 101 -12.04 0.97 16.88
CA GLN A 101 -13.22 1.59 17.48
C GLN A 101 -14.18 0.56 18.10
N ASN A 102 -14.38 -0.59 17.46
CA ASN A 102 -15.21 -1.66 18.00
C ASN A 102 -14.58 -2.30 19.23
N VAL A 103 -13.25 -2.48 19.24
CA VAL A 103 -12.51 -2.98 20.41
C VAL A 103 -12.61 -2.00 21.59
N LEU A 104 -12.56 -0.68 21.35
CA LEU A 104 -12.78 0.32 22.41
C LEU A 104 -14.17 0.22 23.04
N LYS A 105 -15.18 -0.18 22.25
CA LYS A 105 -16.55 -0.44 22.70
C LYS A 105 -16.72 -1.82 23.36
N GLY A 106 -15.65 -2.61 23.49
CA GLY A 106 -15.69 -3.97 24.03
C GLY A 106 -16.28 -5.01 23.07
N GLN A 107 -16.51 -4.66 21.81
CA GLN A 107 -17.13 -5.51 20.81
C GLN A 107 -16.07 -6.15 19.91
N VAL A 108 -15.28 -7.07 20.47
CA VAL A 108 -14.18 -7.73 19.75
C VAL A 108 -14.72 -8.71 18.72
N PHE A 109 -15.47 -9.73 19.15
CA PHE A 109 -16.09 -10.72 18.26
C PHE A 109 -17.49 -10.27 17.86
N ASN A 110 -17.60 -9.60 16.71
CA ASN A 110 -18.86 -9.20 16.10
C ASN A 110 -18.79 -9.30 14.56
N LEU A 111 -19.95 -9.33 13.91
CA LEU A 111 -20.06 -9.42 12.45
C LEU A 111 -19.38 -8.24 11.74
N LYS A 112 -19.43 -7.04 12.33
CA LYS A 112 -18.82 -5.82 11.77
C LYS A 112 -17.30 -5.97 11.64
N ASN A 113 -16.64 -6.55 12.63
CA ASN A 113 -15.20 -6.81 12.59
C ASN A 113 -14.86 -7.91 11.59
N ALA A 114 -15.69 -8.95 11.44
CA ALA A 114 -15.50 -9.93 10.37
C ALA A 114 -15.57 -9.28 8.98
N GLN A 115 -16.51 -8.35 8.76
CA GLN A 115 -16.60 -7.56 7.53
C GLN A 115 -15.38 -6.64 7.33
N ASN A 116 -14.90 -5.97 8.39
CA ASN A 116 -13.69 -5.15 8.31
C ASN A 116 -12.45 -6.00 7.97
N ILE A 117 -12.29 -7.20 8.56
CA ILE A 117 -11.18 -8.10 8.21
C ILE A 117 -11.30 -8.56 6.75
N LYS A 118 -12.51 -8.82 6.25
CA LYS A 118 -12.74 -9.07 4.82
C LYS A 118 -12.32 -7.88 3.94
N GLN A 119 -12.56 -6.64 4.39
CA GLN A 119 -12.06 -5.46 3.67
C GLN A 119 -10.54 -5.38 3.65
N ILE A 120 -9.85 -5.85 4.70
CA ILE A 120 -8.38 -5.95 4.70
C ILE A 120 -7.91 -6.99 3.65
N VAL A 121 -8.62 -8.12 3.49
CA VAL A 121 -8.33 -9.07 2.39
C VAL A 121 -8.44 -8.38 1.03
N TRP A 122 -9.53 -7.64 0.79
CA TRP A 122 -9.69 -6.88 -0.46
C TRP A 122 -8.60 -5.84 -0.65
N ALA A 123 -8.21 -5.12 0.41
CA ALA A 123 -7.12 -4.17 0.36
C ALA A 123 -5.80 -4.82 -0.08
N GLN A 124 -5.50 -6.01 0.40
CA GLN A 124 -4.30 -6.77 0.01
C GLN A 124 -4.35 -7.22 -1.45
N ILE A 125 -5.52 -7.57 -1.98
CA ILE A 125 -5.68 -7.85 -3.42
C ILE A 125 -5.31 -6.62 -4.25
N TRP A 126 -5.76 -5.42 -3.86
CA TRP A 126 -5.39 -4.18 -4.54
C TRP A 126 -3.87 -3.92 -4.52
N LEU A 127 -3.20 -4.22 -3.39
CA LEU A 127 -1.74 -4.11 -3.26
C LEU A 127 -1.02 -5.10 -4.19
N VAL A 128 -1.38 -6.38 -4.16
CA VAL A 128 -0.79 -7.39 -5.04
C VAL A 128 -1.00 -7.06 -6.52
N CYS A 129 -2.16 -6.50 -6.87
CA CYS A 129 -2.43 -6.04 -8.24
C CYS A 129 -1.61 -4.79 -8.63
N SER A 130 -1.09 -4.03 -7.67
CA SER A 130 -0.24 -2.87 -7.94
C SER A 130 1.19 -3.26 -8.33
N ASP A 131 1.68 -4.41 -7.83
CA ASP A 131 3.07 -4.85 -7.97
C ASP A 131 3.53 -4.95 -9.42
N PRO A 132 2.79 -5.56 -10.38
CA PRO A 132 3.26 -5.67 -11.76
C PRO A 132 3.50 -4.32 -12.42
N PHE A 133 2.70 -3.32 -12.08
CA PHE A 133 2.83 -1.97 -12.61
C PHE A 133 4.05 -1.26 -12.04
N LEU A 134 4.24 -1.32 -10.71
CA LEU A 134 5.39 -0.71 -10.04
C LEU A 134 6.70 -1.41 -10.44
N PHE A 135 6.69 -2.74 -10.51
CA PHE A 135 7.80 -3.52 -11.03
C PHE A 135 8.18 -3.09 -12.45
N TRP A 136 7.20 -2.91 -13.34
CA TRP A 136 7.47 -2.46 -14.70
C TRP A 136 8.08 -1.05 -14.74
N THR A 137 7.63 -0.13 -13.87
CA THR A 137 8.24 1.21 -13.79
C THR A 137 9.70 1.15 -13.37
N ASN A 138 10.00 0.32 -12.37
CA ASN A 138 11.37 0.11 -11.90
C ASN A 138 12.21 -0.56 -12.99
N HIS A 139 11.67 -1.56 -13.70
CA HIS A 139 12.34 -2.20 -14.81
C HIS A 139 12.68 -1.20 -15.95
N LEU A 140 11.77 -0.28 -16.27
CA LEU A 140 12.04 0.76 -17.28
C LEU A 140 13.18 1.69 -16.85
N THR A 141 13.22 2.12 -15.59
CA THR A 141 14.30 2.99 -15.10
C THR A 141 15.63 2.24 -15.00
N GLU A 142 15.62 0.96 -14.64
CA GLU A 142 16.82 0.14 -14.57
C GLU A 142 17.41 -0.08 -15.96
N THR A 143 16.58 -0.51 -16.91
CA THR A 143 17.01 -0.84 -18.28
C THR A 143 17.44 0.36 -19.09
N HIS A 144 16.76 1.51 -18.94
CA HIS A 144 17.03 2.68 -19.78
C HIS A 144 17.91 3.72 -19.09
N LEU A 145 17.82 3.87 -17.76
CA LEU A 145 18.51 4.93 -17.03
C LEU A 145 19.60 4.39 -16.09
N GLY A 146 19.73 3.07 -15.92
CA GLY A 146 20.65 2.49 -14.94
C GLY A 146 20.29 2.87 -13.51
N ARG A 147 19.00 3.14 -13.25
CA ARG A 147 18.47 3.59 -11.95
C ARG A 147 17.42 2.63 -11.41
N SER A 148 17.54 2.26 -10.14
CA SER A 148 16.59 1.41 -9.42
C SER A 148 16.03 2.17 -8.23
N SER A 149 14.72 2.09 -8.02
CA SER A 149 14.10 2.68 -6.84
C SER A 149 14.03 1.65 -5.72
N ASN A 150 14.49 2.03 -4.53
CA ASN A 150 14.20 1.23 -3.34
C ASN A 150 12.74 1.34 -2.89
N THR A 151 12.10 2.45 -3.24
CA THR A 151 10.73 2.79 -2.84
C THR A 151 9.70 1.88 -3.52
N PHE A 152 10.04 1.34 -4.69
CA PHE A 152 9.16 0.49 -5.51
C PHE A 152 9.65 -0.96 -5.63
N GLN A 153 10.45 -1.45 -4.68
CA GLN A 153 10.73 -2.89 -4.59
C GLN A 153 9.44 -3.63 -4.18
N SER A 154 8.54 -3.83 -5.14
CA SER A 154 7.33 -4.61 -4.99
C SER A 154 7.72 -6.09 -4.88
N SER A 155 7.33 -6.74 -3.78
CA SER A 155 7.58 -8.16 -3.59
C SER A 155 6.28 -8.93 -3.81
N PHE A 156 5.95 -9.18 -5.08
CA PHE A 156 4.74 -9.91 -5.45
C PHE A 156 4.57 -11.22 -4.66
N ILE A 157 5.66 -11.94 -4.42
CA ILE A 157 5.67 -13.17 -3.61
C ILE A 157 5.36 -12.86 -2.14
N GLY A 158 6.05 -11.87 -1.55
CA GLY A 158 5.84 -11.47 -0.16
C GLY A 158 4.43 -10.97 0.10
N ASP A 159 3.89 -10.16 -0.81
CA ASP A 159 2.55 -9.61 -0.72
C ASP A 159 1.47 -10.68 -0.95
N SER A 160 1.73 -11.64 -1.84
CA SER A 160 0.86 -12.82 -2.02
C SER A 160 0.83 -13.72 -0.77
N ILE A 161 1.97 -13.94 -0.11
CA ILE A 161 2.03 -14.69 1.17
C ILE A 161 1.25 -13.93 2.25
N THR A 162 1.43 -12.61 2.33
CA THR A 162 0.73 -11.76 3.29
C THR A 162 -0.79 -11.79 3.08
N LEU A 163 -1.24 -11.73 1.82
CA LEU A 163 -2.65 -11.92 1.45
C LEU A 163 -3.19 -13.28 1.94
N LEU A 164 -2.44 -14.36 1.71
CA LEU A 164 -2.84 -15.70 2.16
C LEU A 164 -2.97 -15.77 3.68
N VAL A 165 -2.00 -15.22 4.42
CA VAL A 165 -2.03 -15.17 5.89
C VAL A 165 -3.25 -14.39 6.38
N ILE A 166 -3.51 -13.21 5.82
CA ILE A 166 -4.66 -12.37 6.19
C ILE A 166 -5.99 -13.08 5.84
N TYR A 167 -6.04 -13.81 4.74
CA TYR A 167 -7.20 -14.62 4.37
C TYR A 167 -7.47 -15.74 5.38
N VAL A 168 -6.43 -16.45 5.84
CA VAL A 168 -6.57 -17.45 6.91
C VAL A 168 -7.07 -16.81 8.20
N VAL A 169 -6.55 -15.64 8.58
CA VAL A 169 -7.03 -14.87 9.75
C VAL A 169 -8.50 -14.50 9.61
N TYR A 170 -8.95 -14.10 8.41
CA TYR A 170 -10.36 -13.82 8.14
C TYR A 170 -11.25 -15.05 8.40
N ILE A 171 -10.88 -16.21 7.87
CA ILE A 171 -11.64 -17.45 8.06
C ILE A 171 -11.71 -17.83 9.54
N ALA A 172 -10.56 -17.84 10.23
CA ALA A 172 -10.51 -18.16 11.66
C ALA A 172 -11.37 -17.19 12.50
N PHE A 173 -11.32 -15.90 12.19
CA PHE A 173 -12.12 -14.89 12.89
C PHE A 173 -13.62 -15.05 12.62
N LYS A 174 -14.00 -15.35 11.37
CA LYS A 174 -15.39 -15.63 11.01
C LYS A 174 -15.93 -16.83 11.79
N MET A 175 -15.18 -17.93 11.82
CA MET A 175 -15.55 -19.12 12.61
C MET A 175 -15.71 -18.80 14.09
N ALA A 176 -14.82 -17.99 14.68
CA ALA A 176 -14.93 -17.56 16.07
C ALA A 176 -16.20 -16.71 16.34
N VAL A 177 -16.60 -15.86 15.39
CA VAL A 177 -17.85 -15.09 15.49
C VAL A 177 -19.07 -16.00 15.40
N ASP A 178 -19.05 -16.99 14.51
CA ASP A 178 -20.14 -17.95 14.32
C ASP A 178 -20.32 -18.83 15.57
N LEU A 179 -19.23 -19.38 16.13
CA LEU A 179 -19.25 -20.14 17.40
C LEU A 179 -19.80 -19.33 18.57
N LYS A 180 -19.42 -18.05 18.67
CA LYS A 180 -19.95 -17.15 19.71
C LYS A 180 -21.45 -16.94 19.55
N LYS A 181 -21.94 -16.84 18.31
CA LYS A 181 -23.37 -16.66 18.01
C LYS A 181 -24.15 -17.92 18.40
N GLU A 182 -23.65 -19.10 18.07
CA GLU A 182 -24.26 -20.39 18.45
C GLU A 182 -24.34 -20.54 19.98
N ASN A 183 -23.24 -20.29 20.70
CA ASN A 183 -23.25 -20.33 22.17
C ASN A 183 -24.24 -19.33 22.78
N SER A 184 -24.46 -18.16 22.18
CA SER A 184 -25.45 -17.19 22.67
C SER A 184 -26.91 -17.56 22.40
N LEU A 185 -27.16 -18.54 21.52
CA LEU A 185 -28.49 -19.04 21.19
C LEU A 185 -28.87 -20.32 21.97
N THR A 186 -27.89 -20.94 22.64
CA THR A 186 -28.06 -22.23 23.34
C THR A 186 -28.23 -22.05 24.86
N ILE A 187 -28.06 -20.82 25.36
CA ILE A 187 -28.33 -20.41 26.75
C ILE A 187 -29.69 -19.72 26.77
#